data_AF-G2P1V2-F1
#
_entry.id   AF-G2P1V2-F1
#
_cell.length_a   1.000
_cell.length_b   1.000
_cell.length_c   1.000
_cell.angle_alpha   90.00
_cell.angle_beta   90.00
_cell.angle_gamma   90.00
#
_symmetry.space_group_name_H-M   'P 1'
#
loop_
_entity.id
_entity.type
_entity.pdbx_description
1 polymer ?
#
loop_
_entity_poly.entity_id
_entity_poly.type
_entity_poly.pdbx_seq_one_letter_code
_entity_poly.pdbx_strand_id
1 'polypeptide(L)'
;MTGAGADQGALTLCAAMLCAGAAVWLLAGRDRELRRVRLLFASGGPVEPAGPDPVRRLSETAAWLRERWRVGYGGRMGRELLCLPVGCVIALLGASVLPLLGAVVATPVVGRWLRSRRHERDRVRRAAGVIDLCAVVAGELRAGRHPGEALLAVDPGHLRERWGLVTAAARFGGEVPDALRRVARLPGAEGLTGVAACWQVAVDEGAGLAAGLDRVAAALRAERDQRDSLDAKLAGAKATAAALAVLPVVGLVLGGLLGSNPLHELLHTPAGLSCLLVGGLLEWTGLVWTGRMVRAAREPGRPVADER
;
A
#
# COMPACT_ATOMS: atom_id res chain seq x y z
N MET A 1 51.11 10.85 17.15
CA MET A 1 51.00 10.34 15.76
C MET A 1 50.23 9.01 15.73
N THR A 2 49.00 8.96 16.25
CA THR A 2 48.20 7.71 16.41
C THR A 2 46.75 7.84 15.91
N GLY A 3 46.44 8.87 15.12
CA GLY A 3 45.07 9.14 14.65
C GLY A 3 44.65 8.45 13.34
N ALA A 4 45.58 7.88 12.57
CA ALA A 4 45.29 7.42 11.20
C ALA A 4 44.60 6.03 11.12
N GLY A 5 44.67 5.21 12.17
CA GLY A 5 44.17 3.82 12.12
C GLY A 5 42.66 3.67 12.26
N ALA A 6 41.99 4.58 12.96
CA ALA A 6 40.54 4.50 13.21
C ALA A 6 39.70 4.90 11.97
N ASP A 7 40.14 5.92 11.23
CA ASP A 7 39.47 6.36 9.99
C ASP A 7 39.57 5.33 8.87
N GLN A 8 40.69 4.60 8.80
CA GLN A 8 40.91 3.56 7.78
C GLN A 8 40.02 2.31 8.01
N GLY A 9 39.75 1.97 9.26
CA GLY A 9 38.80 0.91 9.63
C GLY A 9 37.35 1.27 9.30
N ALA A 10 36.96 2.52 9.56
CA ALA A 10 35.63 3.03 9.22
C ALA A 10 35.40 3.11 7.70
N LEU A 11 36.39 3.58 6.94
CA LEU A 11 36.33 3.64 5.47
C LEU A 11 36.25 2.25 4.82
N THR A 12 36.97 1.25 5.35
CA THR A 12 36.94 -0.12 4.83
C THR A 12 35.64 -0.86 5.16
N LEU A 13 35.05 -0.63 6.34
CA LEU A 13 33.73 -1.13 6.70
C LEU A 13 32.61 -0.47 5.89
N CYS A 14 32.70 0.85 5.64
CA CYS A 14 31.77 1.58 4.77
C CYS A 14 31.85 1.09 3.32
N ALA A 15 33.06 0.88 2.79
CA ALA A 15 33.26 0.30 1.45
C ALA A 15 32.73 -1.14 1.37
N ALA A 16 32.96 -1.97 2.40
CA ALA A 16 32.45 -3.33 2.44
C ALA A 16 30.92 -3.40 2.51
N MET A 17 30.27 -2.50 3.26
CA MET A 17 28.81 -2.41 3.31
C MET A 17 28.19 -1.80 2.05
N LEU A 18 28.86 -0.84 1.39
CA LEU A 18 28.49 -0.35 0.05
C LEU A 18 28.59 -1.47 -1.00
N CYS A 19 29.66 -2.27 -0.95
CA CYS A 19 29.82 -3.45 -1.81
C CYS A 19 28.77 -4.52 -1.51
N ALA A 20 28.40 -4.74 -0.25
CA ALA A 20 27.33 -5.66 0.13
C ALA A 20 25.94 -5.18 -0.33
N GLY A 21 25.65 -3.89 -0.18
CA GLY A 21 24.42 -3.27 -0.68
C GLY A 21 24.33 -3.30 -2.21
N ALA A 22 25.44 -3.01 -2.90
CA ALA A 22 25.54 -3.11 -4.35
C ALA A 22 25.46 -4.56 -4.86
N ALA A 23 26.04 -5.52 -4.14
CA ALA A 23 25.92 -6.95 -4.44
C ALA A 23 24.48 -7.43 -4.27
N VAL A 24 23.79 -7.03 -3.19
CA VAL A 24 22.36 -7.33 -2.98
C VAL A 24 21.50 -6.69 -4.08
N TRP A 25 21.83 -5.46 -4.51
CA TRP A 25 21.16 -4.75 -5.61
C TRP A 25 21.36 -5.44 -6.96
N LEU A 26 22.60 -5.82 -7.30
CA LEU A 26 22.95 -6.52 -8.54
C LEU A 26 22.38 -7.95 -8.57
N LEU A 27 22.34 -8.65 -7.44
CA LEU A 27 21.75 -9.98 -7.33
C LEU A 27 20.22 -9.92 -7.44
N ALA A 28 19.57 -8.94 -6.82
CA ALA A 28 18.13 -8.71 -6.96
C ALA A 28 17.72 -8.28 -8.40
N GLY A 29 18.61 -7.61 -9.13
CA GLY A 29 18.44 -7.27 -10.54
C GLY A 29 18.65 -8.46 -11.49
N ARG A 30 19.74 -9.23 -11.30
CA ARG A 30 20.10 -10.40 -12.13
C ARG A 30 19.10 -11.55 -12.05
N ASP A 31 18.37 -11.70 -10.94
CA ASP A 31 17.40 -12.78 -10.75
C ASP A 31 16.17 -12.70 -11.68
N ARG A 32 15.91 -11.54 -12.30
CA ARG A 32 14.86 -11.41 -13.35
C ARG A 32 15.29 -12.09 -14.65
N GLU A 33 16.57 -12.02 -14.99
CA GLU A 33 17.13 -12.66 -16.19
C GLU A 33 17.45 -14.14 -15.95
N LEU A 34 18.00 -14.48 -14.78
CA LEU A 34 18.38 -15.84 -14.43
C LEU A 34 17.17 -16.78 -14.26
N ARG A 35 15.97 -16.27 -13.93
CA ARG A 35 14.74 -17.08 -13.92
C ARG A 35 14.27 -17.49 -15.32
N ARG A 36 14.48 -16.65 -16.33
CA ARG A 36 14.15 -16.98 -17.72
C ARG A 36 15.09 -18.07 -18.25
N VAL A 37 16.33 -18.10 -17.77
CA VAL A 37 17.35 -19.10 -18.11
C VAL A 37 17.19 -20.38 -17.26
N ARG A 38 16.90 -20.29 -15.96
CA ARG A 38 16.76 -21.47 -15.07
C ARG A 38 15.53 -22.32 -15.37
N LEU A 39 14.44 -21.74 -15.87
CA LEU A 39 13.28 -22.51 -16.33
C LEU A 39 13.61 -23.37 -17.57
N LEU A 40 14.72 -23.09 -18.27
CA LEU A 40 15.21 -23.88 -19.40
C LEU A 40 16.22 -24.97 -18.97
N PHE A 41 16.79 -24.92 -17.76
CA PHE A 41 17.85 -25.84 -17.31
C PHE A 41 17.53 -26.67 -16.06
N ALA A 42 16.34 -26.53 -15.46
CA ALA A 42 15.95 -27.33 -14.30
C ALA A 42 15.44 -28.72 -14.72
N SER A 43 16.33 -29.56 -15.22
CA SER A 43 16.14 -31.00 -15.33
C SER A 43 17.31 -31.73 -14.67
N GLY A 44 17.06 -32.30 -13.49
CA GLY A 44 17.78 -33.46 -12.94
C GLY A 44 19.02 -33.18 -12.08
N GLY A 45 18.91 -33.52 -10.79
CA GLY A 45 20.08 -33.76 -9.91
C GLY A 45 19.69 -33.94 -8.44
N PRO A 46 19.85 -35.13 -7.83
CA PRO A 46 19.50 -35.38 -6.43
C PRO A 46 20.62 -34.90 -5.49
N VAL A 47 20.23 -34.47 -4.27
CA VAL A 47 21.13 -33.93 -3.25
C VAL A 47 21.21 -34.91 -2.07
N GLU A 48 22.41 -35.40 -1.76
CA GLU A 48 22.69 -36.22 -0.56
C GLU A 48 22.74 -35.38 0.73
N PRO A 49 22.35 -35.94 1.89
CA PRO A 49 22.31 -35.22 3.16
C PRO A 49 23.65 -35.30 3.93
N ALA A 50 24.37 -34.18 4.01
CA ALA A 50 25.52 -34.00 4.91
C ALA A 50 25.11 -33.48 6.31
N GLY A 51 25.91 -33.84 7.32
CA GLY A 51 25.65 -33.74 8.77
C GLY A 51 25.45 -32.33 9.37
N PRO A 52 25.38 -32.22 10.72
CA PRO A 52 24.86 -31.03 11.41
C PRO A 52 25.89 -29.90 11.47
N ASP A 53 26.05 -29.18 10.37
CA ASP A 53 26.92 -28.01 10.29
C ASP A 53 26.24 -26.74 10.84
N PRO A 54 26.92 -25.96 11.72
CA PRO A 54 26.39 -24.69 12.24
C PRO A 54 26.17 -23.65 11.14
N VAL A 55 26.94 -23.75 10.04
CA VAL A 55 26.80 -22.91 8.84
C VAL A 55 25.48 -23.19 8.11
N ARG A 56 24.97 -24.43 8.20
CA ARG A 56 23.67 -24.82 7.64
C ARG A 56 22.50 -24.29 8.47
N ARG A 57 22.61 -24.25 9.81
CA ARG A 57 21.59 -23.60 10.66
C ARG A 57 21.55 -22.09 10.45
N LEU A 58 22.69 -21.45 10.19
CA LEU A 58 22.74 -20.02 9.88
C LEU A 58 22.15 -19.73 8.48
N SER A 59 22.37 -20.62 7.51
CA SER A 59 21.80 -20.48 6.17
C SER A 59 20.31 -20.81 6.11
N GLU A 60 19.82 -21.74 6.93
CA GLU A 60 18.39 -22.07 7.10
C GLU A 60 17.63 -20.96 7.82
N THR A 61 18.22 -20.34 8.85
CA THR A 61 17.63 -19.15 9.51
C THR A 61 17.66 -17.93 8.58
N ALA A 62 18.75 -17.72 7.84
CA ALA A 62 18.82 -16.69 6.82
C ALA A 62 17.86 -16.96 5.64
N ALA A 63 17.63 -18.22 5.27
CA ALA A 63 16.66 -18.60 4.24
C ALA A 63 15.22 -18.38 4.72
N TRP A 64 14.90 -18.77 5.97
CA TRP A 64 13.60 -18.52 6.59
C TRP A 64 13.31 -17.03 6.71
N LEU A 65 14.27 -16.22 7.16
CA LEU A 65 14.16 -14.75 7.16
C LEU A 65 13.97 -14.21 5.73
N ARG A 66 14.72 -14.72 4.75
CA ARG A 66 14.63 -14.29 3.34
C ARG A 66 13.30 -14.68 2.68
N GLU A 67 12.70 -15.79 3.09
CA GLU A 67 11.41 -16.27 2.62
C GLU A 67 10.26 -15.52 3.28
N ARG A 68 10.37 -15.24 4.59
CA ARG A 68 9.47 -14.34 5.35
C ARG A 68 9.48 -12.93 4.77
N TRP A 69 10.66 -12.42 4.39
CA TRP A 69 10.81 -11.17 3.67
C TRP A 69 10.21 -11.30 2.25
N ARG A 70 10.55 -12.30 1.44
CA ARG A 70 9.95 -12.49 0.10
C ARG A 70 8.42 -12.50 0.09
N VAL A 71 7.80 -13.19 1.04
CA VAL A 71 6.33 -13.29 1.16
C VAL A 71 5.73 -11.96 1.67
N GLY A 72 6.43 -11.23 2.53
CA GLY A 72 6.04 -9.90 3.00
C GLY A 72 6.27 -8.75 1.99
N TYR A 73 7.19 -8.90 1.04
CA TYR A 73 7.64 -7.87 0.08
C TYR A 73 7.18 -8.12 -1.37
N GLY A 74 6.12 -8.92 -1.56
CA GLY A 74 5.58 -9.31 -2.87
C GLY A 74 5.42 -8.19 -3.90
N GLY A 75 6.23 -8.26 -4.97
CA GLY A 75 5.80 -8.06 -6.36
C GLY A 75 5.83 -6.66 -6.98
N ARG A 76 5.80 -5.54 -6.25
CA ARG A 76 5.77 -4.18 -6.87
C ARG A 76 6.62 -3.14 -6.15
N MET A 77 7.91 -3.42 -6.05
CA MET A 77 8.92 -2.57 -5.41
C MET A 77 9.45 -1.52 -6.40
N GLY A 78 8.71 -0.42 -6.62
CA GLY A 78 9.14 0.68 -7.51
C GLY A 78 9.51 1.99 -6.81
N ARG A 79 8.73 2.40 -5.80
CA ARG A 79 8.91 3.69 -5.08
C ARG A 79 9.44 3.53 -3.65
N GLU A 80 9.22 2.38 -3.03
CA GLU A 80 9.73 2.03 -1.69
C GLU A 80 11.26 1.90 -1.67
N LEU A 81 11.88 1.68 -2.83
CA LEU A 81 13.33 1.68 -3.00
C LEU A 81 13.99 3.06 -2.84
N LEU A 82 13.22 4.17 -2.89
CA LEU A 82 13.74 5.53 -2.70
C LEU A 82 14.08 5.84 -1.23
N CYS A 83 13.56 5.08 -0.27
CA CYS A 83 13.90 5.24 1.15
C CYS A 83 15.34 4.78 1.44
N LEU A 84 15.88 3.87 0.63
CA LEU A 84 17.20 3.29 0.76
C LEU A 84 18.34 4.27 0.41
N PRO A 85 18.31 5.00 -0.73
CA PRO A 85 19.30 6.05 -1.01
C PRO A 85 19.17 7.23 -0.06
N VAL A 86 17.96 7.60 0.39
CA VAL A 86 17.77 8.68 1.39
C VAL A 86 18.37 8.27 2.74
N GLY A 87 18.15 7.04 3.19
CA GLY A 87 18.78 6.49 4.39
C GLY A 87 20.30 6.41 4.28
N CYS A 88 20.82 6.03 3.10
CA CYS A 88 22.27 6.04 2.83
C CYS A 88 22.87 7.45 2.89
N VAL A 89 22.23 8.45 2.28
CA VAL A 89 22.72 9.85 2.29
C VAL A 89 22.76 10.39 3.73
N ILE A 90 21.76 10.09 4.55
CA ILE A 90 21.72 10.49 5.97
C ILE A 90 22.80 9.75 6.78
N ALA A 91 23.03 8.46 6.51
CA ALA A 91 24.08 7.68 7.16
C ALA A 91 25.49 8.18 6.80
N LEU A 92 25.71 8.53 5.53
CA LEU A 92 26.98 9.09 5.03
C LEU A 92 27.30 10.46 5.63
N LEU A 93 26.30 11.32 5.83
CA LEU A 93 26.47 12.63 6.47
C LEU A 93 26.71 12.50 7.99
N GLY A 94 26.22 11.44 8.62
CA GLY A 94 26.30 11.24 10.07
C GLY A 94 27.47 10.37 10.57
N ALA A 95 28.24 9.71 9.69
CA ALA A 95 29.30 8.76 10.04
C ALA A 95 28.90 7.70 11.09
N SER A 96 27.62 7.29 11.12
CA SER A 96 27.07 6.38 12.12
C SER A 96 26.26 5.26 11.47
N VAL A 97 26.28 4.07 12.07
CA VAL A 97 25.61 2.84 11.57
C VAL A 97 24.13 2.80 11.97
N LEU A 98 23.73 3.60 12.97
CA LEU A 98 22.37 3.67 13.54
C LEU A 98 21.27 4.14 12.55
N PRO A 99 21.48 5.17 11.72
CA PRO A 99 20.51 5.56 10.68
C PRO A 99 20.26 4.46 9.65
N LEU A 100 21.24 3.57 9.42
CA LEU A 100 21.11 2.44 8.51
C LEU A 100 20.14 1.39 9.06
N LEU A 101 20.26 1.06 10.36
CA LEU A 101 19.33 0.15 11.04
C LEU A 101 17.91 0.76 11.11
N GLY A 102 17.81 2.06 11.39
CA GLY A 102 16.54 2.79 11.35
C GLY A 102 15.88 2.75 9.97
N ALA A 103 16.65 2.92 8.90
CA ALA A 103 16.15 2.83 7.52
C ALA A 103 15.68 1.41 7.17
N VAL A 104 16.43 0.38 7.58
CA VAL A 104 16.04 -1.03 7.36
C VAL A 104 14.73 -1.37 8.07
N VAL A 105 14.52 -0.88 9.29
CA VAL A 105 13.27 -1.07 10.06
C VAL A 105 12.14 -0.20 9.54
N ALA A 106 12.42 1.02 9.07
CA ALA A 106 11.41 1.91 8.50
C ALA A 106 10.90 1.45 7.13
N THR A 107 11.72 0.76 6.35
CA THR A 107 11.37 0.27 5.00
C THR A 107 10.09 -0.59 4.95
N PRO A 108 9.89 -1.64 5.80
CA PRO A 108 8.63 -2.39 5.84
C PRO A 108 7.44 -1.53 6.25
N VAL A 109 7.63 -0.57 7.16
CA VAL A 109 6.57 0.29 7.70
C VAL A 109 6.08 1.25 6.63
N VAL A 110 7.01 1.96 5.98
CA VAL A 110 6.72 2.86 4.86
C VAL A 110 6.14 2.07 3.68
N GLY A 111 6.67 0.88 3.42
CA GLY A 111 6.14 0.03 2.35
C GLY A 111 4.73 -0.48 2.61
N ARG A 112 4.42 -0.87 3.85
CA ARG A 112 3.05 -1.23 4.25
C ARG A 112 2.11 -0.04 4.16
N TRP A 113 2.57 1.16 4.54
CA TRP A 113 1.79 2.39 4.44
C TRP A 113 1.53 2.80 2.98
N LEU A 114 2.54 2.79 2.12
CA LEU A 114 2.40 3.08 0.68
C LEU A 114 1.50 2.05 0.00
N ARG A 115 1.63 0.76 0.33
CA ARG A 115 0.71 -0.28 -0.14
C ARG A 115 -0.71 -0.06 0.34
N SER A 116 -0.91 0.27 1.61
CA SER A 116 -2.23 0.63 2.14
C SER A 116 -2.84 1.80 1.38
N ARG A 117 -2.05 2.83 1.05
CA ARG A 117 -2.51 3.97 0.24
C ARG A 117 -2.82 3.58 -1.20
N ARG A 118 -2.08 2.66 -1.80
CA ARG A 118 -2.38 2.13 -3.14
C ARG A 118 -3.68 1.32 -3.13
N HIS A 119 -3.86 0.45 -2.15
CA HIS A 119 -5.11 -0.30 -1.98
C HIS A 119 -6.30 0.62 -1.81
N GLU A 120 -6.15 1.71 -1.06
CA GLU A 120 -7.20 2.72 -0.92
C GLU A 120 -7.51 3.43 -2.25
N ARG A 121 -6.49 3.78 -3.04
CA ARG A 121 -6.70 4.34 -4.38
C ARG A 121 -7.42 3.36 -5.30
N ASP A 122 -7.05 2.09 -5.26
CA ASP A 122 -7.69 1.06 -6.08
C ASP A 122 -9.14 0.82 -5.65
N ARG A 123 -9.46 0.96 -4.36
CA ARG A 123 -10.83 0.92 -3.83
C ARG A 123 -11.66 2.07 -4.38
N VAL A 124 -11.16 3.31 -4.27
CA VAL A 124 -11.85 4.50 -4.78
C VAL A 124 -12.10 4.40 -6.29
N ARG A 125 -11.10 3.91 -7.05
CA ARG A 125 -11.23 3.69 -8.50
C ARG A 125 -12.27 2.63 -8.85
N ARG A 126 -12.32 1.53 -8.09
CA ARG A 126 -13.35 0.50 -8.25
C ARG A 126 -14.74 1.04 -7.94
N ALA A 127 -14.89 1.84 -6.88
CA ALA A 127 -16.17 2.42 -6.49
C ALA A 127 -16.71 3.38 -7.57
N ALA A 128 -15.83 4.22 -8.11
CA ALA A 128 -16.16 5.05 -9.27
C ALA A 128 -16.54 4.19 -10.50
N GLY A 129 -15.78 3.13 -10.78
CA GLY A 129 -16.08 2.20 -11.86
C GLY A 129 -17.45 1.51 -11.74
N VAL A 130 -17.94 1.22 -10.53
CA VAL A 130 -19.30 0.70 -10.32
C VAL A 130 -20.36 1.73 -10.73
N ILE A 131 -20.17 3.00 -10.37
CA ILE A 131 -21.09 4.10 -10.73
C ILE A 131 -21.15 4.26 -12.25
N ASP A 132 -20.00 4.27 -12.91
CA ASP A 132 -19.89 4.38 -14.37
C ASP A 132 -20.55 3.19 -15.06
N LEU A 133 -20.34 1.97 -14.53
CA LEU A 133 -20.96 0.75 -15.04
C LEU A 133 -22.48 0.79 -14.93
N CYS A 134 -23.04 1.24 -13.81
CA CYS A 134 -24.48 1.42 -13.67
C CYS A 134 -25.03 2.40 -14.71
N ALA A 135 -24.35 3.53 -14.95
CA ALA A 135 -24.78 4.53 -15.91
C ALA A 135 -24.75 4.00 -17.36
N VAL A 136 -23.68 3.30 -17.74
CA VAL A 136 -23.56 2.69 -19.08
C VAL A 136 -24.62 1.62 -19.28
N VAL A 137 -24.76 0.67 -18.35
CA VAL A 137 -25.75 -0.42 -18.46
C VAL A 137 -27.18 0.15 -18.48
N ALA A 138 -27.49 1.14 -17.65
CA ALA A 138 -28.80 1.79 -17.69
C ALA A 138 -29.06 2.50 -19.03
N GLY A 139 -28.04 3.11 -19.64
CA GLY A 139 -28.12 3.69 -20.99
C GLY A 139 -28.41 2.65 -22.08
N GLU A 140 -27.70 1.53 -22.06
CA GLU A 140 -27.89 0.41 -22.99
C GLU A 140 -29.30 -0.22 -22.87
N LEU A 141 -29.80 -0.36 -21.64
CA LEU A 141 -31.15 -0.84 -21.38
C LEU A 141 -32.22 0.12 -21.92
N ARG A 142 -32.01 1.45 -21.80
CA ARG A 142 -32.93 2.45 -22.40
C ARG A 142 -32.90 2.45 -23.91
N ALA A 143 -31.76 2.07 -24.50
CA ALA A 143 -31.64 1.84 -25.95
C ALA A 143 -32.32 0.53 -26.40
N GLY A 144 -32.95 -0.22 -25.48
CA GLY A 144 -33.70 -1.44 -25.77
C GLY A 144 -32.85 -2.71 -25.80
N ARG A 145 -31.57 -2.66 -25.40
CA ARG A 145 -30.75 -3.88 -25.31
C ARG A 145 -31.20 -4.77 -24.17
N HIS A 146 -31.06 -6.09 -24.36
CA HIS A 146 -31.36 -7.06 -23.32
C HIS A 146 -30.33 -6.95 -22.16
N PRO A 147 -30.73 -7.11 -20.88
CA PRO A 147 -29.83 -6.94 -19.73
C PRO A 147 -28.52 -7.73 -19.81
N GLY A 148 -28.59 -8.99 -20.26
CA GLY A 148 -27.40 -9.83 -20.42
C GLY A 148 -26.42 -9.28 -21.45
N GLU A 149 -26.91 -8.74 -22.57
CA GLU A 149 -26.08 -8.14 -23.62
C GLU A 149 -25.47 -6.81 -23.17
N ALA A 150 -26.23 -6.00 -22.44
CA ALA A 150 -25.74 -4.75 -21.86
C ALA A 150 -24.54 -4.97 -20.92
N LEU A 151 -24.55 -6.06 -20.13
CA LEU A 151 -23.41 -6.45 -19.28
C LEU A 151 -22.20 -6.99 -20.06
N LEU A 152 -22.41 -7.54 -21.25
CA LEU A 152 -21.32 -8.01 -22.11
C LEU A 152 -20.67 -6.85 -22.88
N ALA A 153 -21.41 -5.79 -23.15
CA ALA A 153 -20.93 -4.60 -23.86
C ALA A 153 -20.13 -3.62 -22.98
N VAL A 154 -20.33 -3.64 -21.66
CA VAL A 154 -19.69 -2.67 -20.76
C VAL A 154 -18.22 -3.00 -20.52
N ASP A 155 -17.36 -1.96 -20.52
CA ASP A 155 -15.97 -2.12 -20.07
C ASP A 155 -15.91 -2.12 -18.53
N PRO A 156 -15.51 -3.23 -17.87
CA PRO A 156 -15.43 -3.29 -16.41
C PRO A 156 -14.28 -2.47 -15.81
N GLY A 157 -13.37 -1.93 -16.61
CA GLY A 157 -12.30 -1.05 -16.15
C GLY A 157 -11.47 -1.66 -15.01
N HIS A 158 -11.56 -1.08 -13.81
CA HIS A 158 -10.84 -1.53 -12.61
C HIS A 158 -11.37 -2.83 -11.99
N LEU A 159 -12.51 -3.35 -12.46
CA LEU A 159 -13.11 -4.62 -12.03
C LEU A 159 -12.72 -5.80 -12.94
N ARG A 160 -11.96 -5.55 -14.02
CA ARG A 160 -11.64 -6.51 -15.09
C ARG A 160 -11.12 -7.87 -14.59
N GLU A 161 -10.31 -7.87 -13.53
CA GLU A 161 -9.71 -9.10 -12.98
C GLU A 161 -10.76 -10.12 -12.50
N ARG A 162 -11.91 -9.68 -11.98
CA ARG A 162 -12.99 -10.57 -11.52
C ARG A 162 -14.26 -10.50 -12.36
N TRP A 163 -14.34 -9.56 -13.30
CA TRP A 163 -15.52 -9.39 -14.16
C TRP A 163 -15.80 -10.61 -15.05
N GLY A 164 -14.79 -11.42 -15.36
CA GLY A 164 -14.96 -12.66 -16.13
C GLY A 164 -16.04 -13.60 -15.56
N LEU A 165 -16.29 -13.57 -14.24
CA LEU A 165 -17.39 -14.32 -13.62
C LEU A 165 -18.77 -13.82 -14.05
N VAL A 166 -18.94 -12.49 -14.16
CA VAL A 166 -20.19 -11.85 -14.60
C VAL A 166 -20.39 -12.06 -16.09
N THR A 167 -19.32 -11.91 -16.89
CA THR A 167 -19.34 -12.19 -18.32
C THR A 167 -19.71 -13.65 -18.61
N ALA A 168 -19.14 -14.60 -17.86
CA ALA A 168 -19.48 -16.02 -18.01
C ALA A 168 -20.94 -16.29 -17.63
N ALA A 169 -21.43 -15.74 -16.52
CA ALA A 169 -22.84 -15.87 -16.13
C ALA A 169 -23.78 -15.30 -17.20
N ALA A 170 -23.50 -14.10 -17.72
CA ALA A 170 -24.33 -13.46 -18.74
C ALA A 170 -24.33 -14.22 -20.08
N ARG A 171 -23.18 -14.78 -20.49
CA ARG A 171 -23.03 -15.48 -21.79
C ARG A 171 -23.59 -16.90 -21.79
N PHE A 172 -23.50 -17.60 -20.67
CA PHE A 172 -23.89 -19.01 -20.56
C PHE A 172 -25.22 -19.21 -19.82
N GLY A 173 -25.98 -18.15 -19.57
CA GLY A 173 -27.28 -18.22 -18.88
C GLY A 173 -27.18 -18.60 -17.40
N GLY A 174 -26.06 -18.27 -16.74
CA GLY A 174 -25.88 -18.49 -15.31
C GLY A 174 -26.43 -17.34 -14.45
N GLU A 175 -26.36 -17.53 -13.13
CA GLU A 175 -26.84 -16.56 -12.13
C GLU A 175 -25.97 -15.29 -12.07
N VAL A 176 -26.37 -14.27 -12.85
CA VAL A 176 -25.75 -12.95 -12.89
C VAL A 176 -25.73 -12.26 -11.51
N PRO A 177 -26.81 -12.26 -10.71
CA PRO A 177 -26.80 -11.66 -9.37
C PRO A 177 -25.73 -12.25 -8.45
N ASP A 178 -25.52 -13.56 -8.50
CA ASP A 178 -24.51 -14.23 -7.67
C ASP A 178 -23.09 -13.97 -8.16
N ALA A 179 -22.88 -13.84 -9.46
CA ALA A 179 -21.61 -13.37 -10.01
C ALA A 179 -21.30 -11.93 -9.53
N LEU A 180 -22.27 -11.02 -9.58
CA LEU A 180 -22.13 -9.65 -9.11
C LEU A 180 -21.80 -9.58 -7.61
N ARG A 181 -22.49 -10.36 -6.77
CA ARG A 181 -22.18 -10.48 -5.33
C ARG A 181 -20.77 -11.01 -5.06
N ARG A 182 -20.27 -11.94 -5.88
CA ARG A 182 -18.89 -12.44 -5.76
C ARG A 182 -17.86 -11.36 -6.10
N VAL A 183 -18.12 -10.55 -7.13
CA VAL A 183 -17.27 -9.39 -7.45
C VAL A 183 -17.38 -8.31 -6.36
N ALA A 184 -18.56 -8.12 -5.76
CA ALA A 184 -18.79 -7.15 -4.69
C ALA A 184 -17.94 -7.38 -3.43
N ARG A 185 -17.37 -8.58 -3.24
CA ARG A 185 -16.41 -8.86 -2.16
C ARG A 185 -15.04 -8.20 -2.37
N LEU A 186 -14.78 -7.65 -3.56
CA LEU A 186 -13.61 -6.82 -3.77
C LEU A 186 -13.77 -5.49 -3.00
N PRO A 187 -12.76 -5.05 -2.26
CA PRO A 187 -12.81 -3.74 -1.60
C PRO A 187 -13.08 -2.61 -2.60
N GLY A 188 -14.04 -1.72 -2.35
CA GLY A 188 -14.46 -0.68 -3.28
C GLY A 188 -15.41 -1.15 -4.39
N ALA A 189 -15.84 -2.41 -4.42
CA ALA A 189 -16.86 -2.90 -5.36
C ALA A 189 -18.19 -3.22 -4.66
N GLU A 190 -18.36 -2.81 -3.40
CA GLU A 190 -19.48 -3.21 -2.53
C GLU A 190 -20.84 -2.80 -3.13
N GLY A 191 -20.87 -1.69 -3.88
CA GLY A 191 -22.06 -1.19 -4.59
C GLY A 191 -22.67 -2.19 -5.59
N LEU A 192 -21.89 -3.17 -6.08
CA LEU A 192 -22.40 -4.25 -6.93
C LEU A 192 -23.42 -5.16 -6.21
N THR A 193 -23.44 -5.14 -4.87
CA THR A 193 -24.49 -5.84 -4.09
C THR A 193 -25.86 -5.21 -4.33
N GLY A 194 -25.92 -3.87 -4.37
CA GLY A 194 -27.15 -3.14 -4.70
C GLY A 194 -27.56 -3.37 -6.16
N VAL A 195 -26.59 -3.46 -7.07
CA VAL A 195 -26.83 -3.83 -8.47
C VAL A 195 -27.41 -5.23 -8.60
N ALA A 196 -26.86 -6.21 -7.88
CA ALA A 196 -27.37 -7.58 -7.86
C ALA A 196 -28.80 -7.67 -7.31
N ALA A 197 -29.10 -6.95 -6.23
CA ALA A 197 -30.45 -6.89 -5.66
C ALA A 197 -31.44 -6.24 -6.63
N CYS A 198 -31.05 -5.12 -7.26
CA CYS A 198 -31.84 -4.46 -8.28
C CYS A 198 -32.11 -5.39 -9.49
N TRP A 199 -31.13 -6.17 -9.89
CA TRP A 199 -31.27 -7.14 -10.97
C TRP A 199 -32.31 -8.21 -10.66
N GLN A 200 -32.25 -8.82 -9.48
CA GLN A 200 -33.22 -9.84 -9.07
C GLN A 200 -34.64 -9.28 -9.06
N VAL A 201 -34.86 -8.16 -8.38
CA VAL A 201 -36.19 -7.52 -8.32
C VAL A 201 -36.71 -7.15 -9.71
N ALA A 202 -35.85 -6.60 -10.58
CA ALA A 202 -36.27 -6.20 -11.93
C ALA A 202 -36.62 -7.39 -12.84
N VAL A 203 -35.89 -8.50 -12.71
CA VAL A 203 -36.14 -9.72 -13.50
C VAL A 203 -37.36 -10.48 -12.96
N ASP A 204 -37.54 -10.53 -11.64
CA ASP A 204 -38.62 -11.28 -10.99
C ASP A 204 -39.96 -10.53 -11.04
N GLU A 205 -39.95 -9.19 -10.96
CA GLU A 205 -41.17 -8.35 -10.88
C GLU A 205 -41.44 -7.51 -12.14
N GLY A 206 -40.60 -7.62 -13.18
CA GLY A 206 -40.73 -6.84 -14.42
C GLY A 206 -40.49 -5.33 -14.24
N ALA A 207 -39.93 -4.92 -13.10
CA ALA A 207 -39.61 -3.52 -12.84
C ALA A 207 -38.48 -3.02 -13.74
N GLY A 208 -38.50 -1.74 -14.11
CA GLY A 208 -37.49 -1.15 -14.99
C GLY A 208 -36.09 -1.19 -14.38
N LEU A 209 -35.27 -2.17 -14.77
CA LEU A 209 -33.88 -2.34 -14.32
C LEU A 209 -33.06 -1.07 -14.50
N ALA A 210 -33.24 -0.36 -15.61
CA ALA A 210 -32.56 0.91 -15.87
C ALA A 210 -32.83 1.97 -14.78
N ALA A 211 -34.08 2.09 -14.32
CA ALA A 211 -34.44 3.04 -13.26
C ALA A 211 -33.86 2.63 -11.90
N GLY A 212 -33.79 1.33 -11.62
CA GLY A 212 -33.16 0.84 -10.40
C GLY A 212 -31.64 1.02 -10.40
N LEU A 213 -30.96 0.79 -11.52
CA LEU A 213 -29.53 1.07 -11.69
C LEU A 213 -29.21 2.56 -11.54
N ASP A 214 -30.07 3.46 -12.05
CA ASP A 214 -29.95 4.91 -11.82
C ASP A 214 -30.05 5.26 -10.33
N ARG A 215 -31.01 4.65 -9.60
CA ARG A 215 -31.15 4.88 -8.16
C ARG A 215 -29.91 4.40 -7.40
N VAL A 216 -29.38 3.24 -7.75
CA VAL A 216 -28.12 2.73 -7.16
C VAL A 216 -26.96 3.67 -7.49
N ALA A 217 -26.82 4.12 -8.73
CA ALA A 217 -25.78 5.06 -9.14
C ALA A 217 -25.90 6.41 -8.41
N ALA A 218 -27.12 6.93 -8.27
CA ALA A 218 -27.40 8.16 -7.54
C ALA A 218 -27.05 8.04 -6.05
N ALA A 219 -27.43 6.92 -5.40
CA ALA A 219 -27.07 6.66 -4.01
C ALA A 219 -25.55 6.58 -3.81
N LEU A 220 -24.84 5.87 -4.69
CA LEU A 220 -23.37 5.76 -4.63
C LEU A 220 -22.67 7.09 -4.90
N ARG A 221 -23.20 7.94 -5.80
CA ARG A 221 -22.71 9.30 -6.02
C ARG A 221 -22.93 10.18 -4.80
N ALA A 222 -24.11 10.15 -4.20
CA ALA A 222 -24.40 10.91 -2.98
C ALA A 222 -23.47 10.53 -1.83
N GLU A 223 -23.19 9.23 -1.65
CA GLU A 223 -22.23 8.76 -0.64
C GLU A 223 -20.80 9.26 -0.93
N ARG A 224 -20.39 9.24 -2.20
CA ARG A 224 -19.09 9.80 -2.63
C ARG A 224 -19.01 11.31 -2.35
N ASP A 225 -20.03 12.07 -2.74
CA ASP A 225 -20.06 13.52 -2.56
C ASP A 225 -20.04 13.90 -1.08
N GLN A 226 -20.73 13.13 -0.23
CA GLN A 226 -20.66 13.29 1.21
C GLN A 226 -19.24 13.06 1.75
N ARG A 227 -18.55 12.00 1.29
CA ARG A 227 -17.15 11.72 1.67
C ARG A 227 -16.21 12.82 1.19
N ASP A 228 -16.37 13.28 -0.04
CA ASP A 228 -15.55 14.35 -0.63
C ASP A 228 -15.78 15.69 0.10
N SER A 229 -17.02 15.98 0.51
CA SER A 229 -17.35 17.15 1.35
C SER A 229 -16.70 17.07 2.73
N LEU A 230 -16.74 15.90 3.39
CA LEU A 230 -16.05 15.69 4.67
C LEU A 230 -14.54 15.84 4.52
N ASP A 231 -13.96 15.31 3.43
CA ASP A 231 -12.53 15.45 3.17
C ASP A 231 -12.11 16.89 2.89
N ALA A 232 -12.95 17.67 2.21
CA ALA A 232 -12.76 19.11 2.02
C ALA A 232 -12.80 19.86 3.36
N LYS A 233 -13.77 19.56 4.24
CA LYS A 233 -13.86 20.15 5.59
C LYS A 233 -12.63 19.83 6.44
N LEU A 234 -12.08 18.63 6.30
CA LEU A 234 -10.88 18.20 7.03
C LEU A 234 -9.56 18.65 6.37
N ALA A 235 -9.59 19.28 5.20
CA ALA A 235 -8.38 19.65 4.47
C ALA A 235 -7.51 20.64 5.26
N GLY A 236 -8.12 21.64 5.90
CA GLY A 236 -7.40 22.62 6.74
C GLY A 236 -6.73 21.97 7.97
N ALA A 237 -7.46 21.08 8.66
CA ALA A 237 -6.90 20.33 9.79
C ALA A 237 -5.75 19.40 9.36
N LYS A 238 -5.88 18.74 8.20
CA LYS A 238 -4.80 17.90 7.63
C LYS A 238 -3.58 18.74 7.22
N ALA A 239 -3.78 19.95 6.69
CA ALA A 239 -2.70 20.83 6.26
C ALA A 239 -1.88 21.35 7.45
N THR A 240 -2.52 21.76 8.54
CA THR A 240 -1.84 22.20 9.77
C THR A 240 -1.09 21.04 10.44
N ALA A 241 -1.72 19.86 10.54
CA ALA A 241 -1.04 18.66 11.02
C ALA A 241 0.19 18.31 10.17
N ALA A 242 0.10 18.45 8.84
CA ALA A 242 1.24 18.25 7.95
C ALA A 242 2.34 19.30 8.15
N ALA A 243 1.99 20.57 8.37
CA ALA A 243 2.95 21.64 8.67
C ALA A 243 3.71 21.36 9.98
N LEU A 244 3.00 20.95 11.03
CA LEU A 244 3.59 20.59 12.32
C LEU A 244 4.48 19.34 12.22
N ALA A 245 4.10 18.35 11.41
CA ALA A 245 4.91 17.15 11.18
C ALA A 245 6.21 17.42 10.40
N VAL A 246 6.27 18.51 9.62
CA VAL A 246 7.50 18.90 8.90
C VAL A 246 8.43 19.74 9.77
N LEU A 247 7.93 20.32 10.86
CA LEU A 247 8.67 21.21 11.75
C LEU A 247 9.98 20.61 12.30
N PRO A 248 10.05 19.33 12.73
CA PRO A 248 11.31 18.74 13.24
C PRO A 248 12.41 18.71 12.18
N VAL A 249 12.06 18.45 10.93
CA VAL A 249 13.00 18.43 9.80
C VAL A 249 13.54 19.83 9.55
N VAL A 250 12.68 20.85 9.57
CA VAL A 250 13.08 22.26 9.45
C VAL A 250 14.01 22.66 10.59
N GLY A 251 13.70 22.25 11.83
CA GLY A 251 14.55 22.52 12.99
C GLY A 251 15.95 21.93 12.86
N LEU A 252 16.06 20.68 12.40
CA LEU A 252 17.35 20.02 12.15
C LEU A 252 18.17 20.74 11.06
N VAL A 253 17.52 21.16 9.97
CA VAL A 253 18.18 21.90 8.88
C VAL A 253 18.71 23.24 9.37
N LEU A 254 17.88 24.01 10.10
CA LEU A 254 18.28 25.30 10.64
C LEU A 254 19.41 25.16 11.67
N GLY A 255 19.37 24.15 12.55
CA GLY A 255 20.45 23.85 13.48
C GLY A 255 21.78 23.58 12.77
N GLY A 256 21.75 22.81 11.67
CA GLY A 256 22.93 22.56 10.84
C GLY A 256 23.47 23.84 10.17
N LEU A 257 22.58 24.70 9.66
CA LEU A 257 22.98 25.97 9.04
C LEU A 257 23.62 26.95 10.03
N LEU A 258 23.25 26.89 11.31
CA LEU A 258 23.85 27.68 12.39
C LEU A 258 25.24 27.18 12.81
N GLY A 259 25.78 26.13 12.14
CA GLY A 259 27.11 25.59 12.40
C GLY A 259 27.17 24.59 13.56
N SER A 260 26.03 24.22 14.15
CA SER A 260 25.98 23.07 15.05
C SER A 260 26.07 21.77 14.24
N ASN A 261 26.60 20.70 14.82
CA ASN A 261 26.57 19.35 14.25
C ASN A 261 25.49 18.50 14.95
N PRO A 262 24.19 18.87 14.85
CA PRO A 262 23.14 18.26 15.67
C PRO A 262 22.98 16.78 15.36
N LEU A 263 23.21 16.37 14.10
CA LEU A 263 23.18 14.97 13.70
C LEU A 263 24.30 14.15 14.35
N HIS A 264 25.48 14.72 14.51
CA HIS A 264 26.59 14.02 15.14
C HIS A 264 26.30 13.81 16.63
N GLU A 265 25.87 14.86 17.34
CA GLU A 265 25.52 14.77 18.76
C GLU A 265 24.31 13.87 19.02
N LEU A 266 23.25 13.94 18.19
CA LEU A 266 22.08 13.06 18.34
C LEU A 266 22.41 11.58 18.13
N LEU A 267 23.32 11.26 17.20
CA LEU A 267 23.62 9.89 16.83
C LEU A 267 24.74 9.24 17.67
N HIS A 268 25.59 10.03 18.31
CA HIS A 268 26.74 9.53 19.09
C HIS A 268 26.60 9.68 20.60
N THR A 269 25.58 10.40 21.09
CA THR A 269 25.32 10.53 22.53
C THR A 269 24.11 9.70 22.97
N PRO A 270 24.15 9.07 24.15
CA PRO A 270 23.00 8.32 24.69
C PRO A 270 21.80 9.24 24.97
N ALA A 271 22.04 10.49 25.38
CA ALA A 271 21.00 11.50 25.55
C ALA A 271 20.33 11.83 24.21
N GLY A 272 21.10 12.03 23.14
CA GLY A 272 20.59 12.25 21.78
C GLY A 272 19.74 11.10 21.26
N LEU A 273 20.19 9.85 21.45
CA LEU A 273 19.44 8.66 21.07
C LEU A 273 18.12 8.53 21.83
N SER A 274 18.12 8.80 23.13
CA SER A 274 16.90 8.79 23.94
C SER A 274 15.90 9.85 23.47
N CYS A 275 16.38 11.05 23.14
CA CYS A 275 15.56 12.13 22.60
C CYS A 275 14.96 11.76 21.23
N LEU A 276 15.76 11.15 20.34
CA LEU A 276 15.30 10.70 19.02
C LEU A 276 14.20 9.63 19.13
N LEU A 277 14.39 8.67 20.04
CA LEU A 277 13.39 7.63 20.31
C LEU A 277 12.09 8.24 20.85
N VAL A 278 12.19 9.10 21.87
CA VAL A 278 11.02 9.74 22.48
C VAL A 278 10.30 10.63 21.49
N GLY A 279 11.01 11.48 20.74
CA GLY A 279 10.45 12.35 19.71
C GLY A 279 9.76 11.55 18.59
N GLY A 280 10.40 10.49 18.11
CA GLY A 280 9.82 9.60 17.10
C GLY A 280 8.57 8.86 17.60
N LEU A 281 8.56 8.42 18.85
CA LEU A 281 7.39 7.81 19.49
C LEU A 281 6.24 8.81 19.64
N LEU A 282 6.53 10.04 20.06
CA LEU A 282 5.54 11.09 20.22
C LEU A 282 4.91 11.47 18.88
N GLU A 283 5.75 11.65 17.84
CA GLU A 283 5.28 11.96 16.49
C GLU A 283 4.47 10.81 15.89
N TRP A 284 4.95 9.58 16.04
CA TRP A 284 4.20 8.39 15.63
C TRP A 284 2.82 8.32 16.31
N THR A 285 2.78 8.55 17.61
CA THR A 285 1.54 8.56 18.39
C THR A 285 0.60 9.67 17.91
N GLY A 286 1.12 10.87 17.66
CA GLY A 286 0.35 11.99 17.11
C GLY A 286 -0.24 11.70 15.73
N LEU A 287 0.52 11.07 14.83
CA LEU A 287 0.04 10.66 13.51
C LEU A 287 -1.04 9.57 13.60
N VAL A 288 -0.83 8.57 14.46
CA VAL A 288 -1.82 7.49 14.68
C VAL A 288 -3.10 8.04 15.28
N TRP A 289 -3.00 8.93 16.27
CA TRP A 289 -4.14 9.58 16.90
C TRP A 289 -4.91 10.42 15.89
N THR A 290 -4.22 11.29 15.13
CA THR A 290 -4.86 12.13 14.10
C THR A 290 -5.55 11.29 13.04
N GLY A 291 -4.90 10.20 12.61
CA GLY A 291 -5.50 9.23 11.69
C GLY A 291 -6.76 8.55 12.27
N ARG A 292 -6.74 8.22 13.58
CA ARG A 292 -7.92 7.71 14.28
C ARG A 292 -9.05 8.73 14.36
N MET A 293 -8.77 9.99 14.69
CA MET A 293 -9.79 11.05 14.75
C MET A 293 -10.45 11.28 13.38
N VAL A 294 -9.65 11.35 12.32
CA VAL A 294 -10.17 11.48 10.95
C VAL A 294 -11.01 10.27 10.56
N ARG A 295 -10.60 9.06 10.94
CA ARG A 295 -11.38 7.84 10.66
C ARG A 295 -12.69 7.80 11.47
N ALA A 296 -12.66 8.18 12.74
CA ALA A 296 -13.85 8.27 13.58
C ALA A 296 -14.85 9.30 13.04
N ALA A 297 -14.37 10.44 12.53
CA ALA A 297 -15.22 11.45 11.88
C ALA A 297 -15.84 10.97 10.55
N ARG A 298 -15.32 9.89 9.95
CA ARG A 298 -15.85 9.28 8.72
C ARG A 298 -16.84 8.15 8.99
N GLU A 299 -16.86 7.60 10.21
CA GLU A 299 -17.88 6.63 10.59
C GLU A 299 -19.19 7.42 10.78
N PRO A 300 -20.26 7.10 10.03
CA PRO A 300 -21.54 7.78 10.21
C PRO A 300 -21.94 7.60 11.68
N GLY A 301 -22.05 8.73 12.40
CA GLY A 301 -22.49 8.72 13.78
C GLY A 301 -23.78 7.91 13.86
N ARG A 302 -23.79 6.88 14.72
CA ARG A 302 -25.05 6.27 15.13
C ARG A 302 -25.96 7.43 15.55
N PRO A 303 -27.23 7.45 15.11
CA PRO A 303 -28.15 8.53 15.46
C PRO A 303 -28.07 8.71 16.97
N VAL A 304 -27.65 9.90 17.39
CA VAL A 304 -27.77 10.32 18.78
C VAL A 304 -29.26 10.21 19.06
N ALA A 305 -29.64 9.23 19.88
CA ALA A 305 -30.98 9.16 20.39
C ALA A 305 -31.20 10.48 21.12
N ASP A 306 -32.08 11.27 20.55
CA ASP A 306 -32.61 12.50 21.11
C ASP A 306 -33.31 12.12 22.43
N GLU A 307 -32.60 12.23 23.55
CA GLU A 307 -33.21 12.22 24.87
C GLU A 307 -33.79 13.61 25.13
N ARG A 308 -35.09 13.69 24.82
CA ARG A 308 -36.18 14.48 25.44
C ARG A 308 -35.81 15.64 26.37
#